data_AF-A0AAT9HCG1-F1
#
_entry.id   AF-A0AAT9HCG1-F1
#
_cell.length_a   1.000
_cell.length_b   1.000
_cell.length_c   1.000
_cell.angle_alpha   90.00
_cell.angle_beta   90.00
_cell.angle_gamma   90.00
#
_symmetry.space_group_name_H-M   'P 1'
#
loop_
_entity.id
_entity.type
_entity.pdbx_description
1 polymer ?
#
loop_
_entity_poly.entity_id
_entity_poly.type
_entity_poly.pdbx_seq_one_letter_code
_entity_poly.pdbx_strand_id
1 'polypeptide(L)'
;MTSSDTPDNASAGHTGVAAMDWAAASADPQYRAAVVDLLGALAYGELAAFERLAEDAKLAPTLADKAELAKMASAEFHHFERLRDRLAEIGEEPTLAMDPFVAAYDGFHKQTAPSDWLEGLVKAYVGDSIASDFYREVAARLDADTRALVLAVLDDTGHGGFAVEKVRAAIDADPDWAAASPCGPAA
;
A
#
# COMPACT_ATOMS: atom_id res chain seq x y z
N MET A 1 0.30 -20.14 -44.36
CA MET A 1 0.64 -21.02 -43.21
C MET A 1 2.08 -20.72 -42.83
N THR A 2 2.28 -19.75 -41.95
CA THR A 2 3.55 -19.51 -41.27
C THR A 2 3.16 -19.23 -39.82
N SER A 3 3.08 -20.31 -39.04
CA SER A 3 2.87 -20.23 -37.60
C SER A 3 4.15 -19.65 -36.98
N SER A 4 4.04 -18.45 -36.43
CA SER A 4 5.04 -17.89 -35.54
C SER A 4 4.84 -18.57 -34.19
N ASP A 5 5.69 -19.53 -33.86
CA ASP A 5 5.84 -20.02 -32.49
C ASP A 5 6.47 -18.90 -31.67
N THR A 6 5.62 -18.13 -30.99
CA THR A 6 6.03 -17.32 -29.84
C THR A 6 6.41 -18.30 -28.74
N PRO A 7 7.62 -18.24 -28.15
CA PRO A 7 7.91 -19.05 -26.99
C PRO A 7 6.97 -18.62 -25.87
N ASP A 8 6.15 -19.56 -25.41
CA ASP A 8 5.44 -19.49 -24.14
C ASP A 8 6.44 -19.04 -23.07
N ASN A 9 6.27 -17.82 -22.56
CA ASN A 9 7.00 -17.34 -21.41
C ASN A 9 6.44 -18.10 -20.20
N ALA A 10 6.93 -19.32 -20.03
CA ALA A 10 6.60 -20.19 -18.92
C ALA A 10 6.77 -19.38 -17.63
N SER A 11 5.69 -19.31 -16.85
CA SER A 11 5.69 -18.84 -15.48
C SER A 11 6.96 -19.33 -14.78
N ALA A 12 7.82 -18.41 -14.34
CA ALA A 12 8.91 -18.77 -13.45
C ALA A 12 8.27 -19.45 -12.24
N GLY A 13 8.32 -20.79 -12.19
CA GLY A 13 7.61 -21.56 -11.20
C GLY A 13 8.07 -21.15 -9.81
N HIS A 14 7.13 -20.89 -8.90
CA HIS A 14 7.46 -20.67 -7.50
C HIS A 14 8.23 -21.89 -6.97
N THR A 15 9.38 -21.67 -6.33
CA THR A 15 10.22 -22.72 -5.74
C THR A 15 10.46 -22.44 -4.25
N GLY A 16 10.81 -23.47 -3.48
CA GLY A 16 11.03 -23.34 -2.03
C GLY A 16 9.76 -22.91 -1.28
N VAL A 17 9.92 -21.98 -0.33
CA VAL A 17 8.81 -21.44 0.49
C VAL A 17 7.65 -20.94 -0.35
N ALA A 18 7.91 -20.32 -1.51
CA ALA A 18 6.88 -19.75 -2.34
C ALA A 18 5.92 -20.79 -2.97
N ALA A 19 6.32 -22.06 -3.00
CA ALA A 19 5.50 -23.19 -3.45
C ALA A 19 4.72 -23.87 -2.30
N MET A 20 5.01 -23.51 -1.05
CA MET A 20 4.40 -24.09 0.14
C MET A 20 3.12 -23.33 0.50
N ASP A 21 2.21 -24.00 1.21
CA ASP A 21 1.11 -23.35 1.93
C ASP A 21 1.59 -22.82 3.28
N TRP A 22 0.72 -22.07 3.98
CA TRP A 22 1.04 -21.52 5.29
C TRP A 22 1.40 -22.60 6.29
N ALA A 23 0.66 -23.71 6.32
CA ALA A 23 0.85 -24.77 7.31
C ALA A 23 2.23 -25.40 7.21
N ALA A 24 2.71 -25.67 5.99
CA ALA A 24 4.03 -26.23 5.76
C ALA A 24 5.14 -25.19 5.96
N ALA A 25 4.96 -23.94 5.49
CA ALA A 25 5.99 -22.91 5.58
C ALA A 25 6.20 -22.42 7.02
N SER A 26 5.11 -22.20 7.77
CA SER A 26 5.14 -21.72 9.15
C SER A 26 5.64 -22.75 10.17
N ALA A 27 5.90 -23.99 9.74
CA ALA A 27 6.60 -24.98 10.58
C ALA A 27 8.06 -24.57 10.85
N ASP A 28 8.65 -23.71 10.02
CA ASP A 28 9.89 -23.00 10.32
C ASP A 28 9.58 -21.78 11.22
N PRO A 29 10.06 -21.76 12.48
CA PRO A 29 9.79 -20.66 13.40
C PRO A 29 10.33 -19.30 12.91
N GLN A 30 11.43 -19.29 12.16
CA GLN A 30 12.01 -18.04 11.65
C GLN A 30 11.15 -17.46 10.54
N TYR A 31 10.67 -18.32 9.62
CA TYR A 31 9.75 -17.89 8.57
C TYR A 31 8.44 -17.39 9.16
N ARG A 32 7.86 -18.13 10.12
CA ARG A 32 6.64 -17.71 10.82
C ARG A 32 6.81 -16.33 11.43
N ALA A 33 7.87 -16.11 12.21
CA ALA A 33 8.13 -14.82 12.85
C ALA A 33 8.22 -13.68 11.81
N ALA A 34 8.92 -13.91 10.69
CA ALA A 34 9.04 -12.91 9.62
C ALA A 34 7.69 -12.58 8.96
N VAL A 35 6.79 -13.55 8.80
CA VAL A 35 5.43 -13.28 8.28
C VAL A 35 4.60 -12.51 9.30
N VAL A 36 4.71 -12.82 10.59
CA VAL A 36 4.00 -12.07 11.64
C VAL A 36 4.46 -10.61 11.66
N ASP A 37 5.77 -10.38 11.62
CA ASP A 37 6.36 -9.04 11.52
C ASP A 37 5.87 -8.30 10.27
N LEU A 38 5.86 -8.97 9.10
CA LEU A 38 5.36 -8.39 7.86
C LEU A 38 3.89 -8.00 8.01
N LEU A 39 3.01 -8.92 8.43
CA LEU A 39 1.58 -8.65 8.56
C LEU A 39 1.29 -7.56 9.59
N GLY A 40 2.05 -7.48 10.68
CA GLY A 40 1.97 -6.39 11.65
C GLY A 40 2.36 -5.04 11.06
N ALA A 41 3.46 -4.99 10.29
CA ALA A 41 3.90 -3.79 9.60
C ALA A 41 2.90 -3.32 8.54
N LEU A 42 2.31 -4.25 7.79
CA LEU A 42 1.28 -3.92 6.80
C LEU A 42 0.01 -3.42 7.50
N ALA A 43 -0.50 -4.15 8.50
CA ALA A 43 -1.72 -3.77 9.20
C ALA A 43 -1.64 -2.37 9.81
N TYR A 44 -0.52 -2.02 10.44
CA TYR A 44 -0.35 -0.67 10.95
C TYR A 44 -0.19 0.38 9.84
N GLY A 45 0.50 0.04 8.75
CA GLY A 45 0.60 0.91 7.57
C GLY A 45 -0.77 1.27 7.00
N GLU A 46 -1.63 0.27 6.77
CA GLU A 46 -3.01 0.46 6.29
C GLU A 46 -3.84 1.33 7.25
N LEU A 47 -3.74 1.08 8.57
CA LEU A 47 -4.46 1.87 9.58
C LEU A 47 -3.98 3.33 9.59
N ALA A 48 -2.67 3.56 9.51
CA ALA A 48 -2.10 4.90 9.47
C ALA A 48 -2.47 5.63 8.17
N ALA A 49 -2.48 4.93 7.04
CA ALA A 49 -2.91 5.44 5.74
C ALA A 49 -4.39 5.88 5.76
N PHE A 50 -5.28 5.04 6.32
CA PHE A 50 -6.68 5.40 6.55
C PHE A 50 -6.82 6.73 7.30
N GLU A 51 -6.15 6.86 8.45
CA GLU A 51 -6.23 8.09 9.25
C GLU A 51 -5.76 9.32 8.49
N ARG A 52 -4.65 9.20 7.74
CA ARG A 52 -4.11 10.32 6.97
C ARG A 52 -5.02 10.71 5.81
N LEU A 53 -5.51 9.75 5.03
CA LEU A 53 -6.44 10.03 3.93
C LEU A 53 -7.75 10.66 4.45
N ALA A 54 -8.24 10.20 5.59
CA ALA A 54 -9.42 10.77 6.24
C ALA A 54 -9.18 12.22 6.72
N GLU A 55 -7.98 12.55 7.19
CA GLU A 55 -7.60 13.91 7.54
C GLU A 55 -7.48 14.80 6.30
N ASP A 56 -6.77 14.32 5.28
CA ASP A 56 -6.54 15.05 4.02
C ASP A 56 -7.87 15.32 3.27
N ALA A 57 -8.85 14.41 3.39
CA ALA A 57 -10.20 14.60 2.85
C ALA A 57 -10.92 15.85 3.40
N LYS A 58 -10.52 16.36 4.57
CA LYS A 58 -11.08 17.61 5.12
C LYS A 58 -10.60 18.86 4.37
N LEU A 59 -9.46 18.77 3.69
CA LEU A 59 -8.85 19.86 2.92
C LEU A 59 -9.37 19.92 1.48
N ALA A 60 -10.17 18.94 1.05
CA ALA A 60 -10.64 18.82 -0.32
C ALA A 60 -11.48 20.05 -0.75
N PRO A 61 -11.22 20.62 -1.94
CA PRO A 61 -11.86 21.87 -2.39
C PRO A 61 -13.33 21.68 -2.79
N THR A 62 -13.72 20.44 -3.13
CA THR A 62 -15.09 20.11 -3.52
C THR A 62 -15.60 18.89 -2.76
N LEU A 63 -16.93 18.75 -2.67
CA LEU A 63 -17.56 17.58 -2.08
C LEU A 63 -17.23 16.28 -2.84
N ALA A 64 -17.07 16.37 -4.16
CA ALA A 64 -16.68 15.22 -4.98
C ALA A 64 -15.27 14.76 -4.63
N ASP A 65 -14.33 15.71 -4.52
CA ASP A 65 -12.94 15.41 -4.15
C ASP A 65 -12.82 14.84 -2.74
N LYS A 66 -13.63 15.34 -1.82
CA LYS A 66 -13.76 14.81 -0.47
C LYS A 66 -14.26 13.35 -0.48
N ALA A 67 -15.26 13.06 -1.30
CA ALA A 67 -15.84 11.73 -1.41
C ALA A 67 -14.83 10.72 -1.97
N GLU A 68 -14.01 11.12 -2.94
CA GLU A 68 -12.94 10.26 -3.47
C GLU A 68 -11.90 9.93 -2.39
N LEU A 69 -11.34 10.91 -1.69
CA LEU A 69 -10.39 10.64 -0.59
C LEU A 69 -11.01 9.81 0.55
N ALA A 70 -12.28 10.05 0.88
CA ALA A 70 -12.98 9.25 1.89
C ALA A 70 -13.18 7.79 1.44
N LYS A 71 -13.42 7.56 0.15
CA LYS A 71 -13.47 6.22 -0.44
C LYS A 71 -12.10 5.53 -0.35
N MET A 72 -11.01 6.24 -0.67
CA MET A 72 -9.65 5.73 -0.51
C MET A 72 -9.40 5.30 0.93
N ALA A 73 -9.67 6.19 1.89
CA ALA A 73 -9.50 5.89 3.32
C ALA A 73 -10.29 4.62 3.71
N SER A 74 -11.55 4.51 3.29
CA SER A 74 -12.37 3.34 3.60
C SER A 74 -11.79 2.02 3.06
N ALA A 75 -11.08 2.05 1.93
CA ALA A 75 -10.41 0.87 1.39
C ALA A 75 -9.23 0.45 2.28
N GLU A 76 -8.35 1.39 2.64
CA GLU A 76 -7.23 1.12 3.58
C GLU A 76 -7.74 0.53 4.91
N PHE A 77 -8.87 1.02 5.42
CA PHE A 77 -9.44 0.44 6.65
C PHE A 77 -9.90 -1.01 6.43
N HIS A 78 -10.52 -1.34 5.30
CA HIS A 78 -10.85 -2.73 4.97
C HIS A 78 -9.60 -3.60 4.82
N HIS A 79 -8.51 -3.05 4.30
CA HIS A 79 -7.24 -3.75 4.16
C HIS A 79 -6.64 -4.07 5.53
N PHE A 80 -6.62 -3.08 6.42
CA PHE A 80 -6.28 -3.26 7.83
C PHE A 80 -7.10 -4.38 8.47
N GLU A 81 -8.43 -4.40 8.30
CA GLU A 81 -9.28 -5.43 8.90
C GLU A 81 -8.91 -6.84 8.41
N ARG A 82 -8.62 -7.00 7.13
CA ARG A 82 -8.22 -8.29 6.56
C ARG A 82 -6.88 -8.79 7.11
N LEU A 83 -5.91 -7.87 7.28
CA LEU A 83 -4.60 -8.20 7.84
C LEU A 83 -4.69 -8.52 9.34
N ARG A 84 -5.47 -7.72 10.09
CA ARG A 84 -5.81 -7.95 11.50
C ARG A 84 -6.45 -9.32 11.70
N ASP A 85 -7.45 -9.64 10.89
CA ASP A 85 -8.17 -10.90 10.98
C ASP A 85 -7.24 -12.08 10.66
N ARG A 86 -6.36 -11.94 9.66
CA ARG A 86 -5.34 -12.96 9.38
C ARG A 86 -4.41 -13.20 10.56
N LEU A 87 -3.90 -12.14 11.20
CA LEU A 87 -3.03 -12.25 12.38
C LEU A 87 -3.73 -13.07 13.48
N ALA A 88 -5.01 -12.76 13.74
CA ALA A 88 -5.81 -13.49 14.71
C ALA A 88 -6.03 -14.97 14.31
N GLU A 89 -6.32 -15.24 13.04
CA GLU A 89 -6.50 -16.60 12.51
C GLU A 89 -5.27 -17.48 12.69
N ILE A 90 -4.07 -16.91 12.52
CA ILE A 90 -2.81 -17.65 12.70
C ILE A 90 -2.37 -17.73 14.16
N GLY A 91 -3.15 -17.19 15.09
CA GLY A 91 -2.93 -17.28 16.54
C GLY A 91 -2.07 -16.17 17.14
N GLU A 92 -1.86 -15.06 16.43
CA GLU A 92 -1.15 -13.90 16.94
C GLU A 92 -2.13 -12.85 17.46
N GLU A 93 -1.69 -12.04 18.43
CA GLU A 93 -2.45 -10.87 18.86
C GLU A 93 -2.12 -9.69 17.94
N PRO A 94 -3.11 -9.14 17.19
CA PRO A 94 -2.82 -8.15 16.15
C PRO A 94 -2.13 -6.88 16.65
N THR A 95 -2.52 -6.38 17.83
CA THR A 95 -1.96 -5.13 18.38
C THR A 95 -0.47 -5.27 18.69
N LEU A 96 -0.08 -6.35 19.34
CA LEU A 96 1.31 -6.70 19.67
C LEU A 96 2.15 -6.94 18.43
N ALA A 97 1.57 -7.48 17.35
CA ALA A 97 2.26 -7.61 16.07
C ALA A 97 2.51 -6.24 15.40
N MET A 98 1.61 -5.27 15.61
CA MET A 98 1.69 -3.93 15.04
C MET A 98 2.61 -2.98 15.85
N ASP A 99 2.63 -3.12 17.18
CA ASP A 99 3.34 -2.25 18.12
C ASP A 99 4.79 -1.89 17.73
N PRO A 100 5.63 -2.83 17.23
CA PRO A 100 7.00 -2.51 16.85
C PRO A 100 7.13 -1.47 15.72
N PHE A 101 6.11 -1.34 14.87
CA PHE A 101 6.14 -0.51 13.67
C PHE A 101 5.53 0.87 13.86
N VAL A 102 4.80 1.08 14.96
CA VAL A 102 4.09 2.33 15.29
C VAL A 102 4.98 3.56 15.14
N ALA A 103 6.11 3.56 15.86
CA ALA A 103 7.00 4.71 15.90
C ALA A 103 7.61 5.06 14.53
N ALA A 104 7.85 4.06 13.67
CA ALA A 104 8.43 4.27 12.35
C ALA A 104 7.43 4.92 11.39
N TYR A 105 6.21 4.38 11.31
CA TYR A 105 5.14 4.93 10.48
C TYR A 105 4.71 6.31 10.97
N ASP A 106 4.49 6.50 12.28
CA ASP A 106 4.15 7.80 12.85
C ASP A 106 5.24 8.84 12.58
N GLY A 107 6.51 8.43 12.73
CA GLY A 107 7.66 9.27 12.44
C GLY A 107 7.71 9.70 10.97
N PHE A 108 7.45 8.78 10.04
CA PHE A 108 7.37 9.07 8.61
C PHE A 108 6.21 10.02 8.28
N HIS A 109 5.00 9.74 8.76
CA HIS A 109 3.83 10.56 8.48
C HIS A 109 3.93 11.97 9.06
N LYS A 110 4.55 12.12 10.24
CA LYS A 110 4.84 13.42 10.85
C LYS A 110 5.83 14.25 10.03
N GLN A 111 6.85 13.61 9.47
CA GLN A 111 7.85 14.28 8.62
C GLN A 111 7.33 14.61 7.22
N THR A 112 6.24 13.97 6.80
CA THR A 112 5.60 14.13 5.49
C THR A 112 4.20 14.76 5.62
N ALA A 113 3.93 15.53 6.68
CA ALA A 113 2.63 16.19 6.83
C ALA A 113 2.42 17.16 5.65
N PRO A 114 1.37 16.98 4.84
CA PRO A 114 1.14 17.85 3.69
C PRO A 114 0.76 19.26 4.16
N SER A 115 1.23 20.28 3.44
CA SER A 115 0.91 21.68 3.72
C SER A 115 -0.41 22.13 3.10
N ASP A 116 -0.87 21.43 2.05
CA ASP A 116 -2.15 21.65 1.39
C ASP A 116 -2.76 20.33 0.84
N TRP A 117 -3.92 20.44 0.21
CA TRP A 117 -4.65 19.30 -0.35
C TRP A 117 -3.92 18.62 -1.53
N LEU A 118 -3.22 19.38 -2.37
CA LEU A 118 -2.51 18.81 -3.53
C LEU A 118 -1.29 18.02 -3.07
N GLU A 119 -0.55 18.51 -2.07
CA GLU A 119 0.51 17.74 -1.42
C GLU A 119 -0.02 16.47 -0.76
N GLY A 120 -1.21 16.53 -0.15
CA GLY A 120 -1.91 15.34 0.38
C GLY A 120 -2.18 14.30 -0.71
N LEU A 121 -2.67 14.72 -1.87
CA LEU A 121 -2.88 13.83 -3.02
C LEU A 121 -1.59 13.23 -3.58
N VAL A 122 -0.53 14.04 -3.71
CA VAL A 122 0.78 13.56 -4.16
C VAL A 122 1.33 12.54 -3.17
N LYS A 123 1.23 12.82 -1.88
CA LYS A 123 1.64 11.89 -0.81
C LYS A 123 0.87 10.57 -0.89
N ALA A 124 -0.45 10.62 -1.04
CA ALA A 124 -1.28 9.43 -1.20
C ALA A 124 -0.85 8.62 -2.42
N TYR A 125 -0.68 9.25 -3.58
CA TYR A 125 -0.25 8.59 -4.81
C TYR A 125 1.13 7.92 -4.69
N VAL A 126 2.12 8.66 -4.18
CA VAL A 126 3.49 8.16 -4.03
C VAL A 126 3.55 7.04 -2.98
N GLY A 127 2.85 7.23 -1.85
CA GLY A 127 2.75 6.22 -0.80
C GLY A 127 2.15 4.93 -1.31
N ASP A 128 1.00 5.00 -1.98
CA ASP A 128 0.32 3.85 -2.59
C ASP A 128 1.19 3.16 -3.64
N SER A 129 1.89 3.92 -4.49
CA SER A 129 2.79 3.34 -5.51
C SER A 129 3.97 2.59 -4.89
N ILE A 130 4.61 3.17 -3.86
CA ILE A 130 5.73 2.54 -3.15
C ILE A 130 5.27 1.29 -2.40
N ALA A 131 4.12 1.38 -1.70
CA ALA A 131 3.53 0.24 -1.01
C ALA A 131 3.19 -0.87 -2.01
N SER A 132 2.59 -0.52 -3.14
CA SER A 132 2.22 -1.45 -4.21
C SER A 132 3.41 -2.23 -4.76
N ASP A 133 4.51 -1.54 -5.05
CA ASP A 133 5.74 -2.15 -5.55
C ASP A 133 6.37 -3.04 -4.46
N PHE A 134 6.41 -2.57 -3.21
CA PHE A 134 6.89 -3.37 -2.09
C PHE A 134 6.06 -4.66 -1.93
N TYR A 135 4.73 -4.57 -1.97
CA TYR A 135 3.81 -5.69 -1.78
C TYR A 135 4.03 -6.75 -2.86
N ARG A 136 4.17 -6.31 -4.13
CA ARG A 136 4.44 -7.21 -5.25
C ARG A 136 5.77 -7.94 -5.10
N GLU A 137 6.82 -7.24 -4.66
CA GLU A 137 8.15 -7.82 -4.48
C GLU A 137 8.24 -8.79 -3.30
N VAL A 138 7.60 -8.49 -2.17
CA VAL A 138 7.57 -9.41 -1.04
C VAL A 138 6.67 -10.60 -1.33
N ALA A 139 5.52 -10.40 -1.98
CA ALA A 139 4.58 -11.44 -2.34
C ALA A 139 5.23 -12.58 -3.12
N ALA A 140 6.17 -12.28 -4.02
CA ALA A 140 6.90 -13.28 -4.79
C ALA A 140 7.71 -14.29 -3.94
N ARG A 141 8.01 -13.95 -2.68
CA ARG A 141 8.83 -14.73 -1.75
C ARG A 141 8.03 -15.39 -0.63
N LEU A 142 6.75 -15.04 -0.47
CA LEU A 142 5.87 -15.59 0.56
C LEU A 142 5.29 -16.94 0.13
N ASP A 143 4.88 -17.73 1.11
CA ASP A 143 4.01 -18.90 0.93
C ASP A 143 2.71 -18.52 0.20
N ALA A 144 2.04 -19.51 -0.37
CA ALA A 144 0.91 -19.29 -1.27
C ALA A 144 -0.27 -18.56 -0.59
N ASP A 145 -0.55 -18.84 0.68
CA ASP A 145 -1.69 -18.27 1.39
C ASP A 145 -1.42 -16.81 1.77
N THR A 146 -0.24 -16.54 2.33
CA THR A 146 0.18 -15.18 2.68
C THR A 146 0.36 -14.31 1.44
N ARG A 147 0.93 -14.86 0.35
CA ARG A 147 1.00 -14.18 -0.95
C ARG A 147 -0.39 -13.79 -1.46
N ALA A 148 -1.34 -14.72 -1.42
CA ALA A 148 -2.70 -14.46 -1.88
C ALA A 148 -3.37 -13.34 -1.08
N LEU A 149 -3.18 -13.32 0.25
CA LEU A 149 -3.68 -12.23 1.09
C LEU A 149 -3.09 -10.88 0.71
N VAL A 150 -1.75 -10.78 0.66
CA VAL A 150 -1.04 -9.51 0.38
C VAL A 150 -1.41 -8.97 -1.00
N LEU A 151 -1.50 -9.83 -2.02
CA LEU A 151 -1.92 -9.41 -3.35
C LEU A 151 -3.39 -9.00 -3.41
N ALA A 152 -4.26 -9.64 -2.62
CA ALA A 152 -5.67 -9.28 -2.60
C ALA A 152 -5.94 -8.01 -1.78
N VAL A 153 -5.05 -7.63 -0.85
CA VAL A 153 -5.05 -6.29 -0.23
C VAL A 153 -4.62 -5.25 -1.27
N LEU A 154 -3.60 -5.55 -2.07
CA LEU A 154 -3.10 -4.67 -3.12
C LEU A 154 -4.11 -4.36 -4.24
N ASP A 155 -4.94 -5.32 -4.66
CA ASP A 155 -5.80 -5.20 -5.85
C ASP A 155 -6.92 -4.14 -5.73
N ASP A 156 -7.12 -3.57 -4.55
CA ASP A 156 -8.23 -2.66 -4.23
C ASP A 156 -7.78 -1.17 -4.11
N THR A 157 -6.53 -0.85 -4.46
CA THR A 157 -5.98 0.52 -4.38
C THR A 157 -6.10 1.33 -5.68
N GLY A 158 -7.12 1.10 -6.51
CA GLY A 158 -7.33 1.71 -7.85
C GLY A 158 -7.49 3.25 -7.91
N HIS A 159 -6.93 3.99 -6.96
CA HIS A 159 -7.11 5.40 -6.69
C HIS A 159 -6.01 6.30 -7.30
N GLY A 160 -4.89 5.73 -7.77
CA GLY A 160 -3.77 6.51 -8.31
C GLY A 160 -4.14 7.41 -9.50
N GLY A 161 -5.13 7.01 -10.31
CA GLY A 161 -5.60 7.82 -11.44
C GLY A 161 -6.22 9.16 -11.02
N PHE A 162 -6.95 9.19 -9.91
CA PHE A 162 -7.60 10.40 -9.39
C PHE A 162 -6.56 11.45 -8.96
N ALA A 163 -5.54 11.03 -8.21
CA ALA A 163 -4.47 11.92 -7.78
C ALA A 163 -3.71 12.53 -8.97
N VAL A 164 -3.35 11.70 -9.97
CA VAL A 164 -2.66 12.17 -11.18
C VAL A 164 -3.50 13.18 -11.96
N GLU A 165 -4.80 12.94 -12.12
CA GLU A 165 -5.71 13.86 -12.81
C GLU A 165 -5.75 15.22 -12.12
N LYS A 166 -5.93 15.25 -10.80
CA LYS A 166 -6.05 16.49 -10.02
C LYS A 166 -4.75 17.28 -9.97
N VAL A 167 -3.62 16.60 -9.81
CA VAL A 167 -2.31 17.24 -9.82
C VAL A 167 -2.03 17.84 -11.20
N ARG A 168 -2.32 17.13 -12.30
CA ARG A 168 -2.16 17.68 -13.66
C ARG A 168 -3.06 18.90 -13.90
N ALA A 169 -4.33 18.81 -13.52
CA ALA A 169 -5.25 19.94 -13.65
C ALA A 169 -4.77 21.17 -12.87
N ALA A 170 -4.14 20.97 -11.70
CA ALA A 170 -3.50 22.06 -10.96
C ALA A 170 -2.30 22.65 -11.71
N ILE A 171 -1.45 21.83 -12.35
CA ILE A 171 -0.27 22.30 -13.14
C ILE A 171 -0.73 23.16 -14.30
N ASP A 172 -1.76 22.71 -15.00
CA ASP A 172 -2.29 23.43 -16.14
C ASP A 172 -2.93 24.77 -15.74
N ALA A 173 -3.50 24.85 -14.52
CA ALA A 173 -4.16 26.04 -14.01
C ALA A 173 -3.18 27.06 -13.39
N ASP A 174 -2.10 26.61 -12.76
CA ASP A 174 -1.08 27.45 -12.11
C ASP A 174 0.33 26.86 -12.30
N PRO A 175 1.05 27.19 -13.38
CA PRO A 175 2.38 26.64 -13.65
C PRO A 175 3.41 26.90 -12.54
N ASP A 176 3.19 27.94 -11.71
CA ASP A 176 4.11 28.31 -10.63
C ASP A 176 3.93 27.43 -9.38
N TRP A 177 2.82 26.68 -9.23
CA TRP A 177 2.66 25.74 -8.12
C TRP A 177 3.73 24.64 -8.16
N ALA A 178 4.08 24.17 -9.37
CA ALA A 178 5.10 23.15 -9.55
C ALA A 178 6.51 23.65 -9.18
N ALA A 179 6.75 24.96 -9.28
CA ALA A 179 8.00 25.60 -8.88
C ALA A 179 8.04 25.94 -7.37
N ALA A 180 6.88 26.16 -6.75
CA ALA A 180 6.75 26.48 -5.31
C ALA A 180 6.58 25.22 -4.43
N SER A 181 6.13 24.10 -5.00
CA SER A 181 6.05 22.83 -4.29
C SER A 181 7.46 22.32 -3.95
N PRO A 182 7.71 21.80 -2.73
CA PRO A 182 9.00 21.23 -2.36
C PRO A 182 9.43 20.02 -3.20
N CYS A 183 8.57 19.53 -4.10
CA CYS A 183 8.84 18.46 -5.07
C CYS A 183 9.18 18.96 -6.49
N GLY A 184 9.32 20.27 -6.72
CA GLY A 184 9.73 20.82 -8.02
C GLY A 184 11.15 20.40 -8.43
N PRO A 185 11.45 20.26 -9.74
CA PRO A 185 12.79 19.88 -10.17
C PRO A 185 13.79 20.94 -9.71
N ALA A 186 14.80 20.51 -8.94
CA ALA A 186 15.93 21.35 -8.59
C ALA A 186 16.55 21.89 -9.88
N ALA A 187 16.60 23.23 -9.98
CA ALA A 187 17.24 23.94 -11.08
C ALA A 187 18.74 23.67 -11.17
#